data_AF-A0A926CL40-F1
#
_entry.id   AF-A0A926CL40-F1
#
_cell.length_a   1.000
_cell.length_b   1.000
_cell.length_c   1.000
_cell.angle_alpha   90.00
_cell.angle_beta   90.00
_cell.angle_gamma   90.00
#
_symmetry.space_group_name_H-M   'P 1'
#
loop_
_entity.id
_entity.type
_entity.pdbx_description
1 polymer ?
#
loop_
_entity_poly.entity_id
_entity_poly.type
_entity_poly.pdbx_seq_one_letter_code
_entity_poly.pdbx_strand_id
1 'polypeptide(L)'
;MRTTRCFCAFALIAGAYGAEVHLPSGTALPWTSGGPREDALPSFRFEPAGGRSKSGALIIETDARDGLDGNWTRTFPVSGGAFYRFAAWRRLRGVEFPSQCAPVTIQWLDATGKRVVDDRMLVERYLKGYDAPAPLEYPGEGATEKSGWTGLSQTLQAPSKAARAVVELHGRWAARSLMEWSDVTFSVSEPPTPRIVRLATIHFRPEAGKTPEDKRKQFAPLIAEAARQKADLVVLPETLTFFNTGLSPAQTAEPVPGPSTEYFAELARRHKIYIVAGLFERDTYKVYNVAVLLSPEGKLAGKYRKVTLPDSEAAAGVIPGRDYPVFQTRFGTLGIMICYDGFFPEVARELTRRGAEIIAWPVWGCNPDLARARAAENHVYLVSSTYEDVTHNWMLSAVWDHSGDTIALAKEWGTVAVAEVNLSDTTRWRSLGDFRSKLAPHAPMTTASPGFTAPKLPLR
;
A
#
# COMPACT_ATOMS: atom_id res chain seq x y z
N MET A 1 -48.54 -38.32 -39.18
CA MET A 1 -49.13 -38.41 -37.83
C MET A 1 -48.01 -38.28 -36.80
N ARG A 2 -48.15 -37.31 -35.87
CA ARG A 2 -47.53 -37.19 -34.53
C ARG A 2 -45.99 -37.22 -34.38
N THR A 3 -45.45 -36.01 -34.23
CA THR A 3 -44.54 -35.52 -33.16
C THR A 3 -43.87 -36.53 -32.22
N THR A 4 -42.53 -36.47 -32.13
CA THR A 4 -41.78 -36.46 -30.86
C THR A 4 -40.50 -35.63 -31.00
N ARG A 5 -40.38 -34.56 -30.18
CA ARG A 5 -39.14 -33.84 -29.86
C ARG A 5 -38.51 -34.49 -28.61
N CYS A 6 -37.17 -34.51 -28.51
CA CYS A 6 -36.35 -34.25 -27.29
C CYS A 6 -34.92 -34.77 -27.51
N PHE A 7 -33.95 -33.88 -27.69
CA PHE A 7 -33.04 -33.28 -26.68
C PHE A 7 -31.73 -34.07 -26.54
N CYS A 8 -30.68 -33.54 -27.18
CA CYS A 8 -29.29 -33.89 -26.93
C CYS A 8 -28.90 -33.48 -25.51
N ALA A 9 -28.35 -34.42 -24.75
CA ALA A 9 -27.78 -34.18 -23.44
C ALA A 9 -26.48 -33.35 -23.56
N PHE A 10 -26.49 -32.14 -22.99
CA PHE A 10 -25.27 -31.42 -22.64
C PHE A 10 -24.68 -32.06 -21.37
N ALA A 11 -23.48 -32.61 -21.48
CA ALA A 11 -22.67 -32.97 -20.33
C ALA A 11 -22.16 -31.69 -19.66
N LEU A 12 -22.80 -31.29 -18.55
CA LEU A 12 -22.29 -30.30 -17.62
C LEU A 12 -21.26 -30.99 -16.71
N ILE A 13 -20.00 -30.61 -16.87
CA ILE A 13 -18.95 -30.85 -15.88
C ILE A 13 -19.33 -30.03 -14.64
N ALA A 14 -19.85 -30.70 -13.62
CA ALA A 14 -20.08 -30.12 -12.31
C ALA A 14 -18.72 -29.82 -11.66
N GLY A 15 -18.36 -28.53 -11.63
CA GLY A 15 -17.27 -28.04 -10.79
C GLY A 15 -17.63 -28.22 -9.32
N ALA A 16 -16.70 -28.79 -8.56
CA ALA A 16 -16.81 -28.96 -7.12
C ALA A 16 -17.00 -27.59 -6.45
N TYR A 17 -18.21 -27.34 -5.92
CA TYR A 17 -18.55 -26.16 -5.14
C TYR A 17 -18.59 -26.51 -3.65
N GLY A 18 -17.82 -25.75 -2.86
CA GLY A 18 -18.11 -25.35 -1.48
C GLY A 18 -18.24 -26.45 -0.43
N ALA A 19 -17.21 -26.64 0.38
CA ALA A 19 -17.41 -27.20 1.71
C ALA A 19 -18.36 -26.27 2.50
N GLU A 20 -19.44 -26.81 3.06
CA GLU A 20 -20.33 -26.09 3.98
C GLU A 20 -19.51 -25.61 5.19
N VAL A 21 -19.27 -24.30 5.29
CA VAL A 21 -18.67 -23.70 6.48
C VAL A 21 -19.74 -23.69 7.57
N HIS A 22 -19.67 -24.66 8.49
CA HIS A 22 -20.49 -24.64 9.70
C HIS A 22 -20.12 -23.40 10.53
N LEU A 23 -21.08 -22.48 10.68
CA LEU A 23 -20.95 -21.30 11.51
C LEU A 23 -21.05 -21.69 13.00
N PRO A 24 -20.26 -21.08 13.90
CA PRO A 24 -20.31 -21.44 15.31
C PRO A 24 -21.67 -21.05 15.92
N SER A 25 -22.30 -21.98 16.63
CA SER A 25 -23.47 -21.73 17.47
C SER A 25 -23.04 -21.16 18.83
N GLY A 26 -22.62 -19.89 18.86
CA GLY A 26 -22.26 -19.19 20.09
C GLY A 26 -22.56 -17.70 20.00
N THR A 27 -23.02 -17.09 21.09
CA THR A 27 -23.21 -15.63 21.17
C THR A 27 -21.91 -14.96 21.61
N ALA A 28 -21.53 -13.85 20.97
CA ALA A 28 -20.41 -13.04 21.41
C ALA A 28 -20.62 -12.55 22.85
N LEU A 29 -19.58 -12.63 23.68
CA LEU A 29 -19.60 -12.17 25.07
C LEU A 29 -19.86 -10.65 25.16
N PRO A 30 -20.34 -10.10 26.29
CA PRO A 30 -20.46 -8.65 26.46
C PRO A 30 -19.09 -7.96 26.40
N TRP A 31 -19.09 -6.64 26.15
CA TRP A 31 -17.89 -5.82 26.24
C TRP A 31 -17.42 -5.73 27.70
N THR A 32 -16.11 -5.86 27.91
CA THR A 32 -15.44 -5.59 29.18
C THR A 32 -14.38 -4.52 28.98
N SER A 33 -13.98 -3.82 30.03
CA SER A 33 -12.89 -2.83 29.99
C SER A 33 -11.73 -3.28 30.86
N GLY A 34 -10.52 -2.93 30.46
CA GLY A 34 -9.31 -3.25 31.22
C GLY A 34 -8.07 -2.69 30.55
N GLY A 35 -6.91 -3.21 30.94
CA GLY A 35 -5.62 -2.79 30.42
C GLY A 35 -4.50 -3.61 31.05
N PRO A 36 -3.26 -3.45 30.57
CA PRO A 36 -2.13 -4.26 31.00
C PRO A 36 -1.73 -4.01 32.46
N ARG A 37 -2.11 -2.86 33.03
CA ARG A 37 -1.71 -2.41 34.37
C ARG A 37 -2.84 -1.65 35.05
N GLU A 38 -3.20 -2.06 36.25
CA GLU A 38 -4.26 -1.43 37.05
C GLU A 38 -3.96 0.04 37.37
N ASP A 39 -2.70 0.37 37.68
CA ASP A 39 -2.27 1.71 38.05
C ASP A 39 -2.19 2.69 36.85
N ALA A 40 -2.26 2.17 35.63
CA ALA A 40 -2.24 2.93 34.38
C ALA A 40 -3.57 2.89 33.61
N LEU A 41 -4.67 2.48 34.27
CA LEU A 41 -5.97 2.44 33.61
C LEU A 41 -6.55 3.85 33.40
N PRO A 42 -7.12 4.11 32.20
CA PRO A 42 -8.02 5.25 31.99
C PRO A 42 -9.39 4.96 32.61
N SER A 43 -10.29 5.94 32.55
CA SER A 43 -11.69 5.74 32.91
C SER A 43 -12.50 5.23 31.72
N PHE A 44 -13.49 4.39 32.01
CA PHE A 44 -14.34 3.75 31.01
C PHE A 44 -15.81 4.04 31.29
N ARG A 45 -16.58 4.31 30.25
CA ARG A 45 -18.05 4.38 30.36
C ARG A 45 -18.73 3.93 29.07
N PHE A 46 -19.96 3.45 29.21
CA PHE A 46 -20.85 3.18 28.10
C PHE A 46 -21.95 4.23 28.07
N GLU A 47 -22.16 4.87 26.92
CA GLU A 47 -23.24 5.83 26.69
C GLU A 47 -24.29 5.23 25.74
N PRO A 48 -25.46 4.75 26.24
CA PRO A 48 -26.43 4.01 25.42
C PRO A 48 -27.01 4.79 24.23
N ALA A 49 -27.16 6.11 24.36
CA ALA A 49 -27.65 7.00 23.31
C ALA A 49 -26.52 7.75 22.57
N GLY A 50 -25.26 7.42 22.90
CA GLY A 50 -24.07 7.98 22.27
C GLY A 50 -23.73 7.29 20.95
N GLY A 51 -22.59 7.66 20.37
CA GLY A 51 -22.05 7.04 19.17
C GLY A 51 -22.50 7.70 17.86
N ARG A 52 -21.98 7.22 16.74
CA ARG A 52 -22.23 7.77 15.40
C ARG A 52 -23.69 7.53 14.97
N SER A 53 -24.24 6.36 15.25
CA SER A 53 -25.63 5.99 14.94
C SER A 53 -26.62 6.25 16.09
N LYS A 54 -26.15 6.80 17.21
CA LYS A 54 -26.92 6.96 18.46
C LYS A 54 -27.42 5.63 19.08
N SER A 55 -26.73 4.52 18.80
CA SER A 55 -27.07 3.19 19.32
C SER A 55 -26.11 2.68 20.40
N GLY A 56 -25.24 3.55 20.93
CA GLY A 56 -24.29 3.20 21.97
C GLY A 56 -22.86 3.63 21.63
N ALA A 57 -22.16 4.20 22.61
CA ALA A 57 -20.73 4.47 22.54
C ALA A 57 -19.96 3.82 23.69
N LEU A 58 -18.85 3.16 23.35
CA LEU A 58 -17.84 2.70 24.31
C LEU A 58 -16.78 3.79 24.41
N ILE A 59 -16.59 4.34 25.60
CA ILE A 59 -15.77 5.52 25.80
C ILE A 59 -14.58 5.20 26.69
N ILE A 60 -13.43 5.72 26.30
CA ILE A 60 -12.19 5.75 27.07
C ILE A 60 -11.82 7.21 27.28
N GLU A 61 -11.65 7.62 28.53
CA GLU A 61 -11.24 8.98 28.89
C GLU A 61 -9.97 8.95 29.74
N THR A 62 -8.95 9.67 29.28
CA THR A 62 -7.64 9.74 29.91
C THR A 62 -7.48 11.06 30.67
N ASP A 63 -6.86 10.99 31.84
CA ASP A 63 -6.57 12.16 32.67
C ASP A 63 -5.19 12.77 32.32
N ALA A 64 -4.62 13.56 33.22
CA ALA A 64 -3.34 14.22 32.99
C ALA A 64 -2.11 13.29 33.08
N ARG A 65 -2.27 12.05 33.57
CA ARG A 65 -1.20 11.06 33.63
C ARG A 65 -0.78 10.68 32.22
N ASP A 66 0.53 10.60 32.03
CA ASP A 66 1.12 10.07 30.81
C ASP A 66 1.14 8.52 30.86
N GLY A 67 1.14 7.88 29.70
CA GLY A 67 1.29 6.43 29.58
C GLY A 67 0.08 5.60 30.04
N LEU A 68 -1.11 6.21 30.20
CA LEU A 68 -2.34 5.46 30.44
C LEU A 68 -2.58 4.46 29.31
N ASP A 69 -3.03 3.25 29.62
CA ASP A 69 -3.21 2.18 28.64
C ASP A 69 -4.43 1.34 29.01
N GLY A 70 -5.45 1.40 28.17
CA GLY A 70 -6.67 0.65 28.37
C GLY A 70 -7.39 0.33 27.08
N ASN A 71 -8.32 -0.61 27.15
CA ASN A 71 -9.14 -1.00 26.02
C ASN A 71 -10.54 -1.47 26.45
N TRP A 72 -11.45 -1.44 25.48
CA TRP A 72 -12.66 -2.26 25.51
C TRP A 72 -12.40 -3.56 24.78
N THR A 73 -12.71 -4.69 25.40
CA THR A 73 -12.50 -6.04 24.87
C THR A 73 -13.82 -6.76 24.63
N ARG A 74 -13.92 -7.48 23.51
CA ARG A 74 -15.01 -8.43 23.25
C ARG A 74 -14.52 -9.65 22.50
N THR A 75 -14.98 -10.83 22.91
CA THR A 75 -14.67 -12.09 22.24
C THR A 75 -15.82 -12.56 21.36
N PHE A 76 -15.50 -12.90 20.12
CA PHE A 76 -16.41 -13.42 19.11
C PHE A 76 -16.05 -14.88 18.80
N PRO A 77 -17.02 -15.80 18.70
CA PRO A 77 -16.76 -17.13 18.19
C PRO A 77 -16.49 -17.07 16.68
N VAL A 78 -15.53 -17.86 16.21
CA VAL A 78 -15.17 -17.95 14.79
C VAL A 78 -14.96 -19.39 14.37
N SER A 79 -15.06 -19.65 13.07
CA SER A 79 -14.67 -20.89 12.41
C SER A 79 -13.34 -20.65 11.71
N GLY A 80 -12.35 -21.49 11.98
CA GLY A 80 -11.04 -21.39 11.35
C GLY A 80 -11.12 -21.50 9.82
N GLY A 81 -10.28 -20.74 9.12
CA GLY A 81 -10.26 -20.65 7.66
C GLY A 81 -11.33 -19.76 7.03
N ALA A 82 -12.41 -19.43 7.75
CA ALA A 82 -13.47 -18.55 7.28
C ALA A 82 -13.04 -17.08 7.27
N PHE A 83 -13.71 -16.27 6.46
CA PHE A 83 -13.49 -14.83 6.37
C PHE A 83 -14.48 -14.05 7.24
N TYR A 84 -13.99 -12.97 7.83
CA TYR A 84 -14.74 -12.09 8.72
C TYR A 84 -14.49 -10.63 8.35
N ARG A 85 -15.56 -9.84 8.31
CA ARG A 85 -15.50 -8.39 8.22
C ARG A 85 -15.56 -7.78 9.61
N PHE A 86 -14.49 -7.09 9.98
CA PHE A 86 -14.48 -6.13 11.08
C PHE A 86 -14.88 -4.75 10.56
N ALA A 87 -15.74 -4.04 11.29
CA ALA A 87 -15.93 -2.61 11.12
C ALA A 87 -16.22 -1.92 12.47
N ALA A 88 -15.70 -0.72 12.65
CA ALA A 88 -16.01 0.15 13.78
C ALA A 88 -15.89 1.61 13.36
N TRP A 89 -16.47 2.49 14.17
CA TRP A 89 -16.29 3.93 14.05
C TRP A 89 -15.66 4.48 15.30
N ARG A 90 -14.72 5.41 15.12
CA ARG A 90 -13.96 6.05 16.20
C ARG A 90 -14.05 7.56 16.08
N ARG A 91 -14.27 8.26 17.19
CA ARG A 91 -14.13 9.72 17.28
C ARG A 91 -13.15 10.04 18.39
N LEU A 92 -12.20 10.93 18.09
CA LEU A 92 -11.11 11.28 19.00
C LEU A 92 -11.14 12.77 19.33
N ARG A 93 -10.86 13.11 20.59
CA ARG A 93 -10.60 14.48 21.05
C ARG A 93 -9.31 14.49 21.88
N GLY A 94 -8.44 15.47 21.63
CA GLY A 94 -7.18 15.64 22.36
C GLY A 94 -6.07 14.63 21.99
N VAL A 95 -6.29 13.77 21.00
CA VAL A 95 -5.33 12.71 20.61
C VAL A 95 -4.41 13.19 19.49
N GLU A 96 -3.13 13.34 19.80
CA GLU A 96 -2.10 13.77 18.84
C GLU A 96 -1.74 12.68 17.81
N PHE A 97 -1.67 11.42 18.24
CA PHE A 97 -1.29 10.28 17.40
C PHE A 97 -2.43 9.25 17.28
N PRO A 98 -3.49 9.52 16.51
CA PRO A 98 -4.69 8.68 16.42
C PRO A 98 -4.43 7.18 16.24
N SER A 99 -3.57 6.81 15.27
CA SER A 99 -3.35 5.41 14.91
C SER A 99 -2.57 4.63 15.98
N GLN A 100 -1.70 5.30 16.72
CA GLN A 100 -0.88 4.70 17.79
C GLN A 100 -1.64 4.62 19.11
N CYS A 101 -2.39 5.67 19.43
CA CYS A 101 -3.09 5.86 20.70
C CYS A 101 -4.47 5.20 20.73
N ALA A 102 -5.12 5.02 19.59
CA ALA A 102 -6.44 4.40 19.55
C ALA A 102 -6.58 3.34 18.44
N PRO A 103 -5.67 2.35 18.33
CA PRO A 103 -5.81 1.28 17.35
C PRO A 103 -6.92 0.29 17.73
N VAL A 104 -7.33 -0.52 16.76
CA VAL A 104 -8.02 -1.78 17.02
C VAL A 104 -7.02 -2.92 16.88
N THR A 105 -7.10 -3.91 17.76
CA THR A 105 -6.37 -5.17 17.60
C THR A 105 -7.35 -6.34 17.55
N ILE A 106 -6.99 -7.36 16.77
CA ILE A 106 -7.72 -8.63 16.74
C ILE A 106 -6.74 -9.78 16.97
N GLN A 107 -7.02 -10.61 17.98
CA GLN A 107 -6.23 -11.78 18.33
C GLN A 107 -7.01 -13.07 18.05
N TRP A 108 -6.36 -14.02 17.40
CA TRP A 108 -6.92 -15.35 17.12
C TRP A 108 -6.55 -16.35 18.20
N LEU A 109 -7.55 -17.00 18.79
CA LEU A 109 -7.39 -18.01 19.82
C LEU A 109 -8.09 -19.32 19.43
N ASP A 110 -7.61 -20.43 19.95
CA ASP A 110 -8.28 -21.74 19.87
C ASP A 110 -9.43 -21.85 20.88
N ALA A 111 -10.10 -23.00 20.91
CA ALA A 111 -11.23 -23.25 21.80
C ALA A 111 -10.84 -23.24 23.29
N THR A 112 -9.56 -23.46 23.61
CA THR A 112 -9.02 -23.42 24.98
C THR A 112 -8.58 -22.02 25.41
N GLY A 113 -8.58 -21.04 24.48
CA GLY A 113 -8.14 -19.67 24.73
C GLY A 113 -6.64 -19.45 24.51
N LYS A 114 -5.92 -20.38 23.88
CA LYS A 114 -4.51 -20.21 23.54
C LYS A 114 -4.36 -19.61 22.13
N ARG A 115 -3.27 -18.87 21.90
CA ARG A 115 -2.95 -18.33 20.57
C ARG A 115 -2.69 -19.46 19.59
N VAL A 116 -3.33 -19.38 18.42
CA VAL A 116 -3.13 -20.34 17.33
C VAL A 116 -1.87 -20.04 16.55
N VAL A 117 -1.28 -21.03 15.88
CA VAL A 117 -0.21 -20.84 14.89
C VAL A 117 -0.79 -20.16 13.65
N ASP A 118 -0.04 -19.25 13.04
CA ASP A 118 -0.44 -18.67 11.74
C ASP A 118 -0.11 -19.64 10.61
N ASP A 119 -1.14 -20.16 9.95
CA ASP A 119 -1.03 -21.06 8.79
C ASP A 119 -1.50 -20.39 7.49
N ARG A 120 -1.73 -19.08 7.51
CA ARG A 120 -2.16 -18.28 6.36
C ARG A 120 -0.95 -17.68 5.67
N MET A 121 -0.87 -17.78 4.34
CA MET A 121 0.15 -17.20 3.43
C MET A 121 1.31 -16.46 4.12
N LEU A 122 2.39 -17.18 4.41
CA LEU A 122 3.60 -16.62 5.02
C LEU A 122 4.71 -16.45 3.98
N VAL A 123 5.51 -15.40 4.12
CA VAL A 123 6.80 -15.29 3.42
C VAL A 123 7.70 -16.44 3.87
N GLU A 124 7.93 -17.43 2.99
CA GLU A 124 8.56 -18.71 3.35
C GLU A 124 10.08 -18.67 3.42
N ARG A 125 10.72 -17.66 2.82
CA ARG A 125 12.19 -17.60 2.78
C ARG A 125 12.83 -17.25 4.14
N TYR A 126 12.05 -16.80 5.12
CA TYR A 126 12.49 -16.43 6.47
C TYR A 126 11.89 -17.33 7.55
N LEU A 127 12.60 -17.46 8.69
CA LEU A 127 12.16 -18.23 9.87
C LEU A 127 11.66 -19.64 9.51
N LYS A 128 12.41 -20.33 8.63
CA LYS A 128 12.11 -21.69 8.18
C LYS A 128 12.13 -22.67 9.37
N GLY A 129 11.14 -23.55 9.44
CA GLY A 129 11.03 -24.54 10.51
C GLY A 129 10.55 -23.98 11.86
N TYR A 130 10.07 -22.73 11.89
CA TYR A 130 9.52 -22.11 13.10
C TYR A 130 8.02 -21.83 12.94
N ASP A 131 7.23 -22.39 13.86
CA ASP A 131 5.80 -22.12 13.99
C ASP A 131 5.60 -20.89 14.88
N ALA A 132 5.19 -19.78 14.27
CA ALA A 132 4.90 -18.55 14.97
C ALA A 132 3.41 -18.47 15.33
N PRO A 133 3.04 -18.06 16.56
CA PRO A 133 1.67 -17.71 16.86
C PRO A 133 1.15 -16.61 15.93
N ALA A 134 -0.11 -16.72 15.51
CA ALA A 134 -0.84 -15.72 14.75
C ALA A 134 -0.64 -14.33 15.38
N PRO A 135 0.03 -13.40 14.68
CA PRO A 135 0.24 -12.05 15.17
C PRO A 135 -1.09 -11.31 15.31
N LEU A 136 -1.09 -10.23 16.10
CA LEU A 136 -2.24 -9.33 16.16
C LEU A 136 -2.50 -8.72 14.78
N GLU A 137 -3.77 -8.71 14.37
CA GLU A 137 -4.26 -7.95 13.22
C GLU A 137 -4.56 -6.50 13.65
N TYR A 138 -4.36 -5.55 12.75
CA TYR A 138 -4.64 -4.13 12.97
C TYR A 138 -5.54 -3.62 11.84
N PRO A 139 -6.87 -3.65 12.01
CA PRO A 139 -7.79 -3.14 11.00
C PRO A 139 -7.46 -1.71 10.56
N GLY A 140 -7.41 -1.51 9.24
CA GLY A 140 -7.01 -0.25 8.63
C GLY A 140 -8.00 0.89 8.88
N GLU A 141 -7.48 2.11 8.89
CA GLU A 141 -8.27 3.35 8.98
C GLU A 141 -8.75 3.78 7.59
N GLY A 142 -10.01 4.19 7.51
CA GLY A 142 -10.65 4.76 6.33
C GLY A 142 -10.83 6.27 6.44
N ALA A 143 -11.82 6.79 5.70
CA ALA A 143 -12.12 8.22 5.70
C ALA A 143 -12.69 8.71 7.03
N THR A 144 -12.35 9.96 7.37
CA THR A 144 -12.96 10.71 8.47
C THR A 144 -14.10 11.57 7.94
N GLU A 145 -15.28 11.40 8.52
CA GLU A 145 -16.44 12.23 8.23
C GLU A 145 -16.27 13.64 8.80
N LYS A 146 -17.04 14.61 8.25
CA LYS A 146 -17.09 15.99 8.79
C LYS A 146 -17.51 16.05 10.26
N SER A 147 -18.21 15.03 10.74
CA SER A 147 -18.63 14.84 12.14
C SER A 147 -17.48 14.44 13.09
N GLY A 148 -16.28 14.18 12.56
CA GLY A 148 -15.11 13.72 13.30
C GLY A 148 -15.04 12.21 13.50
N TRP A 149 -15.98 11.44 12.95
CA TRP A 149 -15.96 9.98 13.01
C TRP A 149 -15.10 9.39 11.89
N THR A 150 -14.10 8.61 12.25
CA THR A 150 -13.24 7.85 11.35
C THR A 150 -13.71 6.39 11.33
N GLY A 151 -13.90 5.84 10.14
CA GLY A 151 -14.22 4.42 9.97
C GLY A 151 -12.96 3.56 10.05
N LEU A 152 -13.01 2.42 10.71
CA LEU A 152 -11.97 1.40 10.71
C LEU A 152 -12.57 0.09 10.23
N SER A 153 -11.93 -0.57 9.26
CA SER A 153 -12.51 -1.79 8.69
C SER A 153 -11.51 -2.65 7.95
N GLN A 154 -11.66 -3.97 8.06
CA GLN A 154 -10.85 -4.93 7.32
C GLN A 154 -11.62 -6.25 7.16
N THR A 155 -11.42 -6.92 6.02
CA THR A 155 -11.79 -8.33 5.85
C THR A 155 -10.58 -9.19 6.20
N LEU A 156 -10.77 -10.16 7.08
CA LEU A 156 -9.71 -10.97 7.68
C LEU A 156 -10.06 -12.45 7.54
N GLN A 157 -9.08 -13.28 7.16
CA GLN A 157 -9.23 -14.74 7.22
C GLN A 157 -8.81 -15.23 8.60
N ALA A 158 -9.62 -16.04 9.27
CA ALA A 158 -9.21 -16.69 10.51
C ALA A 158 -8.16 -17.80 10.21
N PRO A 159 -7.09 -17.96 11.02
CA PRO A 159 -6.22 -19.14 10.94
C PRO A 159 -7.03 -20.43 11.04
N SER A 160 -6.57 -21.54 10.44
CA SER A 160 -7.41 -22.75 10.31
C SER A 160 -7.84 -23.36 11.65
N LYS A 161 -7.05 -23.14 12.71
CA LYS A 161 -7.32 -23.63 14.07
C LYS A 161 -8.02 -22.62 14.99
N ALA A 162 -8.34 -21.42 14.50
CA ALA A 162 -8.99 -20.40 15.31
C ALA A 162 -10.45 -20.79 15.62
N ALA A 163 -10.84 -20.60 16.88
CA ALA A 163 -12.21 -20.78 17.35
C ALA A 163 -12.77 -19.50 17.99
N ARG A 164 -11.90 -18.53 18.32
CA ARG A 164 -12.26 -17.25 18.91
C ARG A 164 -11.44 -16.10 18.31
N ALA A 165 -12.08 -14.95 18.14
CA ALA A 165 -11.44 -13.68 17.85
C ALA A 165 -11.66 -12.73 19.04
N VAL A 166 -10.57 -12.23 19.63
CA VAL A 166 -10.62 -11.20 20.68
C VAL A 166 -10.37 -9.85 20.01
N VAL A 167 -11.39 -9.00 20.01
CA VAL A 167 -11.32 -7.63 19.49
C VAL A 167 -11.09 -6.69 20.66
N GLU A 168 -10.07 -5.85 20.55
CA GLU A 168 -9.77 -4.81 21.53
C GLU A 168 -9.79 -3.43 20.85
N LEU A 169 -10.51 -2.49 21.46
CA LEU A 169 -10.60 -1.09 21.04
C LEU A 169 -9.76 -0.26 22.01
N HIS A 170 -8.58 0.17 21.59
CA HIS A 170 -7.60 0.76 22.50
C HIS A 170 -7.82 2.26 22.73
N GLY A 171 -7.41 2.72 23.90
CA GLY A 171 -7.21 4.11 24.26
C GLY A 171 -5.99 4.18 25.17
N ARG A 172 -4.84 4.49 24.57
CA ARG A 172 -3.53 4.37 25.21
C ARG A 172 -2.61 5.53 24.85
N TRP A 173 -1.68 5.84 25.75
CA TRP A 173 -0.54 6.76 25.58
C TRP A 173 -0.89 8.19 25.18
N ALA A 174 -2.14 8.60 25.36
CA ALA A 174 -2.59 9.97 25.13
C ALA A 174 -3.17 10.53 26.43
N ALA A 175 -2.60 11.61 26.95
CA ALA A 175 -3.15 12.31 28.12
C ALA A 175 -4.30 13.25 27.71
N ARG A 176 -5.20 13.54 28.66
CA ARG A 176 -6.30 14.52 28.53
C ARG A 176 -7.13 14.34 27.26
N SER A 177 -7.41 13.08 26.95
CA SER A 177 -7.98 12.66 25.68
C SER A 177 -9.29 11.90 25.88
N LEU A 178 -10.12 11.94 24.85
CA LEU A 178 -11.34 11.15 24.80
C LEU A 178 -11.36 10.34 23.51
N MET A 179 -11.57 9.03 23.65
CA MET A 179 -11.79 8.10 22.55
C MET A 179 -13.20 7.52 22.66
N GLU A 180 -14.02 7.75 21.64
CA GLU A 180 -15.36 7.21 21.53
C GLU A 180 -15.39 6.17 20.41
N TRP A 181 -15.94 4.99 20.70
CA TRP A 181 -16.11 3.91 19.76
C TRP A 181 -17.58 3.58 19.55
N SER A 182 -18.00 3.37 18.31
CA SER A 182 -19.38 3.17 17.91
C SER A 182 -19.49 2.11 16.82
N ASP A 183 -20.68 1.52 16.68
CA ASP A 183 -21.06 0.67 15.53
C ASP A 183 -20.06 -0.48 15.25
N VAL A 184 -19.60 -1.12 16.32
CA VAL A 184 -18.60 -2.19 16.23
C VAL A 184 -19.25 -3.48 15.79
N THR A 185 -18.80 -4.00 14.65
CA THR A 185 -19.28 -5.23 14.03
C THR A 185 -18.13 -6.16 13.71
N PHE A 186 -18.37 -7.46 13.91
CA PHE A 186 -17.47 -8.52 13.52
C PHE A 186 -18.34 -9.68 13.05
N SER A 187 -18.40 -9.89 11.74
CA SER A 187 -19.37 -10.79 11.11
C SER A 187 -18.72 -11.59 9.99
N VAL A 188 -19.26 -12.77 9.70
CA VAL A 188 -18.79 -13.61 8.59
C VAL A 188 -18.92 -12.82 7.29
N SER A 189 -17.96 -12.97 6.40
CA SER A 189 -17.97 -12.34 5.09
C SER A 189 -17.43 -13.28 4.02
N GLU A 190 -17.70 -12.94 2.77
CA GLU A 190 -16.97 -13.50 1.64
C GLU A 190 -15.49 -13.06 1.67
N PRO A 191 -14.58 -13.83 1.04
CA PRO A 191 -13.22 -13.40 0.81
C PRO A 191 -13.16 -12.11 -0.01
N PRO A 192 -12.11 -11.29 0.14
CA PRO A 192 -11.90 -10.12 -0.72
C PRO A 192 -11.87 -10.53 -2.19
N THR A 193 -12.56 -9.78 -3.05
CA THR A 193 -12.45 -9.98 -4.50
C THR A 193 -11.00 -9.74 -4.95
N PRO A 194 -10.39 -10.67 -5.72
CA PRO A 194 -9.05 -10.45 -6.26
C PRO A 194 -8.98 -9.20 -7.13
N ARG A 195 -7.93 -8.40 -6.95
CA ARG A 195 -7.59 -7.23 -7.76
C ARG A 195 -6.35 -7.54 -8.57
N ILE A 196 -6.57 -8.26 -9.68
CA ILE A 196 -5.49 -8.70 -10.56
C ILE A 196 -4.98 -7.52 -11.40
N VAL A 197 -3.66 -7.33 -11.41
CA VAL A 197 -2.97 -6.29 -12.18
C VAL A 197 -1.71 -6.86 -12.81
N ARG A 198 -1.42 -6.46 -14.05
CA ARG A 198 -0.18 -6.80 -14.76
C ARG A 198 0.77 -5.61 -14.78
N LEU A 199 1.88 -5.75 -14.06
CA LEU A 199 2.91 -4.73 -13.90
C LEU A 199 4.05 -4.99 -14.88
N ALA A 200 4.42 -4.00 -15.69
CA ALA A 200 5.44 -4.11 -16.70
C ALA A 200 6.59 -3.11 -16.49
N THR A 201 7.79 -3.58 -16.80
CA THR A 201 9.02 -2.77 -16.86
C THR A 201 9.68 -2.95 -18.21
N ILE A 202 10.43 -1.94 -18.64
CA ILE A 202 11.18 -1.93 -19.90
C ILE A 202 12.67 -1.87 -19.59
N HIS A 203 13.46 -2.70 -20.29
CA HIS A 203 14.91 -2.68 -20.25
C HIS A 203 15.47 -2.17 -21.58
N PHE A 204 15.79 -0.87 -21.65
CA PHE A 204 16.13 -0.24 -22.94
C PHE A 204 16.93 1.05 -22.79
N ARG A 205 17.84 1.31 -23.74
CA ARG A 205 18.55 2.57 -23.93
C ARG A 205 18.15 3.19 -25.28
N PRO A 206 17.60 4.42 -25.32
CA PRO A 206 17.23 5.08 -26.58
C PRO A 206 18.47 5.70 -27.26
N GLU A 207 19.35 4.86 -27.80
CA GLU A 207 20.65 5.30 -28.35
C GLU A 207 20.52 6.17 -29.60
N ALA A 208 19.51 5.96 -30.45
CA ALA A 208 19.37 6.68 -31.71
C ALA A 208 18.98 8.15 -31.52
N GLY A 209 19.37 9.02 -32.45
CA GLY A 209 19.01 10.44 -32.50
C GLY A 209 19.58 11.31 -31.37
N LYS A 210 19.24 12.61 -31.40
CA LYS A 210 19.81 13.62 -30.49
C LYS A 210 18.80 14.60 -29.91
N THR A 211 17.55 14.56 -30.37
CA THR A 211 16.47 15.42 -29.86
C THR A 211 15.55 14.68 -28.89
N PRO A 212 14.84 15.38 -27.99
CA PRO A 212 13.77 14.80 -27.17
C PRO A 212 12.77 13.96 -27.98
N GLU A 213 12.47 14.39 -29.21
CA GLU A 213 11.57 13.68 -30.12
C GLU A 213 12.11 12.33 -30.59
N ASP A 214 13.39 12.29 -30.98
CA ASP A 214 14.02 11.05 -31.40
C ASP A 214 14.03 10.02 -30.27
N LYS A 215 14.25 10.49 -29.03
CA LYS A 215 14.32 9.63 -27.85
C LYS A 215 12.96 9.04 -27.48
N ARG A 216 11.91 9.87 -27.36
CA ARG A 216 10.56 9.37 -26.97
C ARG A 216 9.98 8.37 -27.98
N LYS A 217 10.24 8.54 -29.28
CA LYS A 217 9.70 7.66 -30.33
C LYS A 217 10.19 6.21 -30.21
N GLN A 218 11.41 6.01 -29.70
CA GLN A 218 12.02 4.68 -29.58
C GLN A 218 11.31 3.76 -28.57
N PHE A 219 10.52 4.32 -27.64
CA PHE A 219 9.78 3.52 -26.66
C PHE A 219 8.45 2.97 -27.18
N ALA A 220 7.95 3.45 -28.33
CA ALA A 220 6.64 3.05 -28.85
C ALA A 220 6.51 1.53 -29.10
N PRO A 221 7.49 0.83 -29.71
CA PRO A 221 7.42 -0.61 -29.91
C PRO A 221 7.37 -1.39 -28.59
N LEU A 222 8.09 -0.93 -27.57
CA LEU A 222 8.17 -1.60 -26.26
C LEU A 222 6.89 -1.39 -25.45
N ILE A 223 6.29 -0.19 -25.54
CA ILE A 223 4.95 0.09 -24.99
C ILE A 223 3.89 -0.80 -25.67
N ALA A 224 3.95 -0.93 -26.99
CA ALA A 224 3.05 -1.82 -27.73
C ALA A 224 3.25 -3.29 -27.35
N GLU A 225 4.49 -3.72 -27.11
CA GLU A 225 4.81 -5.06 -26.63
C GLU A 225 4.27 -5.32 -25.21
N ALA A 226 4.44 -4.37 -24.28
CA ALA A 226 3.83 -4.46 -22.95
C ALA A 226 2.29 -4.60 -23.04
N ALA A 227 1.66 -3.83 -23.94
CA ALA A 227 0.23 -3.92 -24.18
C ALA A 227 -0.18 -5.26 -24.81
N ARG A 228 0.63 -5.83 -25.71
CA ARG A 228 0.42 -7.18 -26.28
C ARG A 228 0.45 -8.26 -25.20
N GLN A 229 1.29 -8.08 -24.18
CA GLN A 229 1.34 -8.91 -22.97
C GLN A 229 0.25 -8.55 -21.93
N LYS A 230 -0.71 -7.69 -22.31
CA LYS A 230 -1.86 -7.26 -21.49
C LYS A 230 -1.47 -6.52 -20.20
N ALA A 231 -0.33 -5.83 -20.19
CA ALA A 231 0.08 -4.99 -19.07
C ALA A 231 -1.00 -3.92 -18.75
N ASP A 232 -1.28 -3.73 -17.46
CA ASP A 232 -2.14 -2.66 -16.97
C ASP A 232 -1.34 -1.37 -16.72
N LEU A 233 -0.07 -1.52 -16.31
CA LEU A 233 0.88 -0.46 -16.04
C LEU A 233 2.23 -0.80 -16.68
N VAL A 234 2.84 0.17 -17.38
CA VAL A 234 4.24 0.08 -17.80
C VAL A 234 5.05 1.26 -17.24
N VAL A 235 6.20 0.96 -16.65
CA VAL A 235 7.15 1.97 -16.15
C VAL A 235 8.30 2.10 -17.13
N LEU A 236 8.52 3.34 -17.59
CA LEU A 236 9.65 3.72 -18.43
C LEU A 236 10.81 4.26 -17.57
N PRO A 237 12.05 4.30 -18.09
CA PRO A 237 13.18 4.84 -17.37
C PRO A 237 13.09 6.35 -17.08
N GLU A 238 14.00 6.81 -16.22
CA GLU A 238 14.15 8.22 -15.83
C GLU A 238 14.60 9.10 -17.00
N THR A 239 14.12 10.36 -17.04
CA THR A 239 14.58 11.42 -17.98
C THR A 239 14.80 10.93 -19.43
N LEU A 240 13.86 10.14 -19.95
CA LEU A 240 14.04 9.38 -21.19
C LEU A 240 14.31 10.22 -22.43
N THR A 241 13.84 11.47 -22.44
CA THR A 241 14.05 12.42 -23.55
C THR A 241 15.45 13.05 -23.55
N PHE A 242 16.20 12.93 -22.45
CA PHE A 242 17.52 13.50 -22.26
C PHE A 242 18.65 12.51 -22.59
N PHE A 243 18.39 11.21 -22.48
CA PHE A 243 19.40 10.16 -22.61
C PHE A 243 20.30 10.30 -23.84
N ASN A 244 21.61 10.45 -23.62
CA ASN A 244 22.66 10.54 -24.64
C ASN A 244 22.41 11.62 -25.75
N THR A 245 21.68 12.69 -25.42
CA THR A 245 21.42 13.81 -26.34
C THR A 245 22.62 14.75 -26.49
N GLY A 246 23.46 14.86 -25.46
CA GLY A 246 24.54 15.85 -25.38
C GLY A 246 24.06 17.27 -25.04
N LEU A 247 22.78 17.43 -24.75
CA LEU A 247 22.16 18.68 -24.31
C LEU A 247 22.16 18.77 -22.78
N SER A 248 21.85 19.95 -22.22
CA SER A 248 21.62 20.10 -20.78
C SER A 248 20.19 19.70 -20.36
N PRO A 249 19.94 19.42 -19.06
CA PRO A 249 18.59 19.23 -18.55
C PRO A 249 17.65 20.38 -18.92
N ALA A 250 18.13 21.63 -18.82
CA ALA A 250 17.35 22.79 -19.21
C ALA A 250 16.98 22.80 -20.71
N GLN A 251 17.90 22.40 -21.59
CA GLN A 251 17.65 22.34 -23.03
C GLN A 251 16.69 21.22 -23.44
N THR A 252 16.55 20.18 -22.62
CA THR A 252 15.65 19.03 -22.87
C THR A 252 14.35 19.10 -22.08
N ALA A 253 14.21 20.07 -21.17
CA ALA A 253 13.03 20.26 -20.36
C ALA A 253 11.84 20.78 -21.18
N GLU A 254 10.70 20.09 -21.06
CA GLU A 254 9.44 20.41 -21.74
C GLU A 254 8.37 20.79 -20.72
N PRO A 255 7.34 21.59 -21.07
CA PRO A 255 6.21 21.83 -20.17
C PRO A 255 5.45 20.53 -19.88
N VAL A 256 4.78 20.48 -18.72
CA VAL A 256 3.90 19.37 -18.33
C VAL A 256 2.52 19.92 -17.96
N PRO A 257 1.49 19.74 -18.82
CA PRO A 257 1.49 19.00 -20.09
C PRO A 257 2.30 19.68 -21.22
N GLY A 258 2.73 18.88 -22.19
CA GLY A 258 3.56 19.27 -23.33
C GLY A 258 3.93 18.09 -24.26
N PRO A 259 4.85 18.28 -25.23
CA PRO A 259 5.05 17.39 -26.37
C PRO A 259 5.26 15.91 -26.01
N SER A 260 6.13 15.60 -25.05
CA SER A 260 6.35 14.20 -24.65
C SER A 260 5.16 13.61 -23.89
N THR A 261 4.51 14.39 -23.03
CA THR A 261 3.32 13.90 -22.31
C THR A 261 2.14 13.66 -23.24
N GLU A 262 1.95 14.48 -24.27
CA GLU A 262 0.93 14.27 -25.30
C GLU A 262 1.21 13.02 -26.13
N TYR A 263 2.48 12.84 -26.53
CA TYR A 263 2.92 11.65 -27.27
C TYR A 263 2.65 10.36 -26.50
N PHE A 264 3.07 10.30 -25.23
CA PHE A 264 2.83 9.11 -24.41
C PHE A 264 1.36 8.96 -24.01
N ALA A 265 0.59 10.05 -23.91
CA ALA A 265 -0.85 9.99 -23.62
C ALA A 265 -1.61 9.35 -24.79
N GLU A 266 -1.22 9.67 -26.03
CA GLU A 266 -1.75 9.02 -27.22
C GLU A 266 -1.45 7.52 -27.24
N LEU A 267 -0.23 7.12 -26.87
CA LEU A 267 0.13 5.71 -26.73
C LEU A 267 -0.66 5.01 -25.61
N ALA A 268 -0.79 5.65 -24.45
CA ALA A 268 -1.59 5.14 -23.33
C ALA A 268 -3.05 4.90 -23.75
N ARG A 269 -3.64 5.86 -24.47
CA ARG A 269 -5.01 5.77 -25.02
C ARG A 269 -5.15 4.65 -26.06
N ARG A 270 -4.21 4.59 -27.01
CA ARG A 270 -4.21 3.60 -28.08
C ARG A 270 -4.13 2.17 -27.54
N HIS A 271 -3.29 1.96 -26.53
CA HIS A 271 -3.03 0.66 -25.96
C HIS A 271 -3.88 0.34 -24.72
N LYS A 272 -4.63 1.32 -24.20
CA LYS A 272 -5.48 1.22 -22.99
C LYS A 272 -4.71 0.79 -21.74
N ILE A 273 -3.50 1.33 -21.58
CA ILE A 273 -2.60 1.03 -20.45
C ILE A 273 -2.25 2.31 -19.69
N TYR A 274 -1.86 2.18 -18.41
CA TYR A 274 -1.19 3.26 -17.69
C TYR A 274 0.29 3.29 -18.07
N ILE A 275 0.84 4.50 -18.25
CA ILE A 275 2.26 4.72 -18.54
C ILE A 275 2.85 5.65 -17.49
N VAL A 276 3.95 5.25 -16.87
CA VAL A 276 4.82 6.14 -16.08
C VAL A 276 6.03 6.51 -16.92
N ALA A 277 6.21 7.80 -17.21
CA ALA A 277 7.29 8.31 -18.06
C ALA A 277 8.15 9.34 -17.31
N GLY A 278 9.46 9.11 -17.22
CA GLY A 278 10.43 10.06 -16.65
C GLY A 278 10.88 11.11 -17.65
N LEU A 279 10.87 12.39 -17.28
CA LEU A 279 11.16 13.55 -18.12
C LEU A 279 11.88 14.65 -17.32
N PHE A 280 12.41 15.67 -18.01
CA PHE A 280 12.64 16.96 -17.40
C PHE A 280 11.45 17.89 -17.68
N GLU A 281 10.90 18.49 -16.62
CA GLU A 281 9.82 19.46 -16.69
C GLU A 281 10.36 20.88 -16.68
N ARG A 282 9.87 21.71 -17.60
CA ARG A 282 9.98 23.17 -17.57
C ARG A 282 8.74 23.78 -16.93
N ASP A 283 8.91 24.40 -15.78
CA ASP A 283 7.86 25.19 -15.10
C ASP A 283 8.34 26.64 -14.97
N THR A 284 7.89 27.48 -15.90
CA THR A 284 8.38 28.86 -16.02
C THR A 284 9.91 28.86 -16.24
N TYR A 285 10.70 29.43 -15.32
CA TYR A 285 12.17 29.40 -15.38
C TYR A 285 12.79 28.17 -14.71
N LYS A 286 12.00 27.38 -13.97
CA LYS A 286 12.44 26.26 -13.15
C LYS A 286 12.52 24.97 -13.97
N VAL A 287 13.46 24.10 -13.60
CA VAL A 287 13.62 22.76 -14.18
C VAL A 287 13.49 21.73 -13.07
N TYR A 288 12.65 20.73 -13.30
CA TYR A 288 12.44 19.61 -12.38
C TYR A 288 12.72 18.28 -13.08
N ASN A 289 13.30 17.31 -12.38
CA ASN A 289 13.22 15.91 -12.77
C ASN A 289 11.84 15.38 -12.36
N VAL A 290 11.04 14.95 -13.34
CA VAL A 290 9.62 14.61 -13.16
C VAL A 290 9.34 13.21 -13.70
N ALA A 291 8.39 12.52 -13.09
CA ALA A 291 7.75 11.36 -13.66
C ALA A 291 6.24 11.60 -13.73
N VAL A 292 5.65 11.39 -14.90
CA VAL A 292 4.23 11.61 -15.15
C VAL A 292 3.48 10.28 -15.21
N LEU A 293 2.24 10.26 -14.73
CA LEU A 293 1.31 9.16 -14.90
C LEU A 293 0.28 9.51 -15.96
N LEU A 294 0.21 8.71 -17.01
CA LEU A 294 -0.74 8.86 -18.11
C LEU A 294 -1.75 7.71 -18.08
N SER A 295 -3.03 8.04 -18.13
CA SER A 295 -4.11 7.07 -18.00
C SER A 295 -4.48 6.39 -19.33
N PRO A 296 -5.16 5.24 -19.28
CA PRO A 296 -5.72 4.55 -20.45
C PRO A 296 -6.68 5.39 -21.31
N GLU A 297 -7.17 6.51 -20.79
CA GLU A 297 -8.03 7.46 -21.51
C GLU A 297 -7.20 8.53 -22.27
N GLY A 298 -5.87 8.50 -22.14
CA GLY A 298 -4.97 9.51 -22.71
C GLY A 298 -4.95 10.82 -21.94
N LYS A 299 -5.11 10.77 -20.61
CA LYS A 299 -5.08 11.96 -19.75
C LYS A 299 -3.85 11.93 -18.83
N LEU A 300 -3.35 13.12 -18.50
CA LEU A 300 -2.39 13.29 -17.41
C LEU A 300 -3.10 13.06 -16.07
N ALA A 301 -2.94 11.87 -15.49
CA ALA A 301 -3.54 11.50 -14.22
C ALA A 301 -2.77 12.05 -13.02
N GLY A 302 -1.50 12.39 -13.20
CA GLY A 302 -0.68 13.01 -12.16
C GLY A 302 0.78 13.15 -12.55
N LYS A 303 1.55 13.82 -11.68
CA LYS A 303 3.00 13.93 -11.82
C LYS A 303 3.66 13.95 -10.45
N TYR A 304 4.88 13.43 -10.40
CA TYR A 304 5.75 13.43 -9.23
C TYR A 304 7.07 14.13 -9.61
N ARG A 305 7.46 15.14 -8.84
CA ARG A 305 8.75 15.83 -8.99
C ARG A 305 9.73 15.22 -7.99
N LYS A 306 10.88 14.74 -8.47
CA LYS A 306 11.94 14.11 -7.67
C LYS A 306 12.28 14.96 -6.46
N VAL A 307 12.25 14.36 -5.26
CA VAL A 307 12.42 15.13 -4.01
C VAL A 307 13.87 15.17 -3.55
N THR A 308 14.66 14.12 -3.83
CA THR A 308 16.09 14.10 -3.54
C THR A 308 16.91 14.17 -4.83
N LEU A 309 17.83 15.14 -4.89
CA LEU A 309 18.66 15.34 -6.07
C LEU A 309 20.07 14.81 -5.84
N PRO A 310 20.66 14.09 -6.81
CA PRO A 310 22.11 13.89 -6.83
C PRO A 310 22.82 15.21 -7.13
N ASP A 311 24.09 15.32 -6.72
CA ASP A 311 24.90 16.53 -6.91
C ASP A 311 24.97 16.99 -8.38
N SER A 312 24.98 16.05 -9.32
CA SER A 312 25.00 16.34 -10.76
C SER A 312 23.75 17.05 -11.25
N GLU A 313 22.56 16.70 -10.74
CA GLU A 313 21.31 17.37 -11.10
C GLU A 313 21.24 18.76 -10.47
N ALA A 314 21.63 18.90 -9.20
CA ALA A 314 21.69 20.18 -8.52
C ALA A 314 22.67 21.14 -9.21
N ALA A 315 23.86 20.66 -9.59
CA ALA A 315 24.85 21.41 -10.34
C ALA A 315 24.36 21.83 -11.73
N ALA A 316 23.47 21.05 -12.34
CA ALA A 316 22.84 21.38 -13.62
C ALA A 316 21.64 22.34 -13.50
N GLY A 317 21.32 22.82 -12.31
CA GLY A 317 20.23 23.77 -12.05
C GLY A 317 18.84 23.15 -11.95
N VAL A 318 18.75 21.82 -11.78
CA VAL A 318 17.50 21.14 -11.43
C VAL A 318 17.18 21.43 -9.96
N ILE A 319 15.90 21.65 -9.66
CA ILE A 319 15.44 21.92 -8.29
C ILE A 319 14.52 20.80 -7.77
N PRO A 320 14.49 20.54 -6.46
CA PRO A 320 13.74 19.42 -5.90
C PRO A 320 12.23 19.70 -5.85
N GLY A 321 11.44 18.63 -5.99
CA GLY A 321 10.05 18.55 -5.55
C GLY A 321 9.92 18.61 -4.02
N ARG A 322 8.68 18.65 -3.52
CA ARG A 322 8.40 18.83 -2.09
C ARG A 322 7.20 18.02 -1.58
N ASP A 323 6.67 17.11 -2.38
CA ASP A 323 5.45 16.38 -2.05
C ASP A 323 5.56 14.91 -2.44
N TYR A 324 4.71 14.10 -1.83
CA TYR A 324 4.60 12.66 -2.01
C TYR A 324 3.20 12.29 -2.49
N PRO A 325 2.75 12.76 -3.67
CA PRO A 325 1.44 12.42 -4.19
C PRO A 325 1.31 10.92 -4.47
N VAL A 326 0.12 10.39 -4.22
CA VAL A 326 -0.30 9.06 -4.67
C VAL A 326 -1.47 9.20 -5.63
N PHE A 327 -1.59 8.26 -6.55
CA PHE A 327 -2.53 8.34 -7.67
C PHE A 327 -3.51 7.17 -7.62
N GLN A 328 -4.80 7.49 -7.65
CA GLN A 328 -5.85 6.49 -7.73
C GLN A 328 -5.94 5.95 -9.17
N THR A 329 -5.88 4.64 -9.34
CA THR A 329 -6.02 3.96 -10.62
C THR A 329 -7.17 2.95 -10.56
N ARG A 330 -7.52 2.34 -11.70
CA ARG A 330 -8.59 1.31 -11.73
C ARG A 330 -8.29 0.05 -10.90
N PHE A 331 -7.01 -0.21 -10.59
CA PHE A 331 -6.59 -1.43 -9.89
C PHE A 331 -6.18 -1.17 -8.43
N GLY A 332 -5.69 0.03 -8.11
CA GLY A 332 -5.21 0.37 -6.78
C GLY A 332 -4.51 1.73 -6.72
N THR A 333 -3.83 1.98 -5.61
CA THR A 333 -3.11 3.25 -5.40
C THR A 333 -1.65 3.14 -5.85
N LEU A 334 -1.22 4.03 -6.75
CA LEU A 334 0.14 4.09 -7.28
C LEU A 334 0.93 5.24 -6.65
N GLY A 335 2.09 4.95 -6.07
CA GLY A 335 3.13 5.94 -5.75
C GLY A 335 4.19 6.01 -6.85
N ILE A 336 4.92 7.12 -6.92
CA ILE A 336 6.06 7.28 -7.83
C ILE A 336 7.24 7.84 -7.05
N MET A 337 8.42 7.28 -7.26
CA MET A 337 9.70 7.84 -6.82
C MET A 337 10.69 7.75 -7.98
N ILE A 338 11.78 8.53 -7.96
CA ILE A 338 12.69 8.63 -9.11
C ILE A 338 14.13 8.43 -8.64
N CYS A 339 14.81 7.43 -9.21
CA CYS A 339 16.25 7.21 -9.09
C CYS A 339 16.81 7.44 -7.67
N TYR A 340 17.48 8.57 -7.45
CA TYR A 340 18.13 8.94 -6.19
C TYR A 340 17.21 8.94 -4.96
N ASP A 341 15.89 9.10 -5.14
CA ASP A 341 14.90 8.96 -4.07
C ASP A 341 15.01 7.61 -3.35
N GLY A 342 15.41 6.54 -4.04
CA GLY A 342 15.53 5.21 -3.41
C GLY A 342 16.63 5.08 -2.38
N PHE A 343 17.61 6.00 -2.33
CA PHE A 343 18.57 6.04 -1.23
C PHE A 343 17.96 6.50 0.10
N PHE A 344 16.75 7.09 0.06
CA PHE A 344 16.07 7.70 1.21
C PHE A 344 14.81 6.90 1.57
N PRO A 345 14.82 6.08 2.63
CA PRO A 345 13.66 5.25 3.02
C PRO A 345 12.39 6.08 3.29
N GLU A 346 12.54 7.34 3.68
CA GLU A 346 11.46 8.28 3.94
C GLU A 346 10.54 8.44 2.73
N VAL A 347 11.10 8.44 1.51
CA VAL A 347 10.31 8.65 0.29
C VAL A 347 9.31 7.51 0.08
N ALA A 348 9.80 6.27 0.06
CA ALA A 348 8.93 5.11 -0.11
C ALA A 348 7.99 4.94 1.10
N ARG A 349 8.46 5.25 2.31
CA ARG A 349 7.65 5.20 3.52
C ARG A 349 6.47 6.16 3.46
N GLU A 350 6.69 7.40 3.05
CA GLU A 350 5.63 8.41 2.99
C GLU A 350 4.62 8.11 1.87
N LEU A 351 5.06 7.65 0.70
CA LEU A 351 4.15 7.17 -0.36
C LEU A 351 3.26 6.04 0.15
N THR A 352 3.84 5.09 0.88
CA THR A 352 3.13 3.95 1.46
C THR A 352 2.16 4.37 2.56
N ARG A 353 2.55 5.30 3.44
CA ARG A 353 1.67 5.89 4.47
C ARG A 353 0.46 6.60 3.86
N ARG A 354 0.63 7.18 2.67
CA ARG A 354 -0.46 7.78 1.88
C ARG A 354 -1.29 6.77 1.10
N GLY A 355 -0.97 5.48 1.20
CA GLY A 355 -1.76 4.38 0.68
C GLY A 355 -1.20 3.71 -0.57
N ALA A 356 -0.01 4.08 -1.07
CA ALA A 356 0.59 3.42 -2.23
C ALA A 356 0.71 1.90 -2.03
N GLU A 357 0.18 1.14 -2.98
CA GLU A 357 0.22 -0.34 -3.02
C GLU A 357 1.25 -0.82 -4.05
N ILE A 358 1.45 0.00 -5.09
CA ILE A 358 2.50 -0.14 -6.08
C ILE A 358 3.35 1.14 -6.04
N ILE A 359 4.66 1.03 -6.15
CA ILE A 359 5.56 2.15 -6.40
C ILE A 359 6.21 1.96 -7.77
N ALA A 360 6.01 2.93 -8.67
CA ALA A 360 6.77 3.00 -9.91
C ALA A 360 8.08 3.74 -9.66
N TRP A 361 9.18 3.19 -10.19
CA TRP A 361 10.51 3.74 -10.01
C TRP A 361 11.27 3.82 -11.33
N PRO A 362 11.11 4.93 -12.08
CA PRO A 362 12.02 5.29 -13.17
C PRO A 362 13.41 5.57 -12.60
N VAL A 363 14.45 4.93 -13.13
CA VAL A 363 15.81 4.99 -12.59
C VAL A 363 16.84 5.16 -13.71
N TRP A 364 17.88 5.96 -13.48
CA TRP A 364 19.09 5.91 -14.30
C TRP A 364 20.09 4.87 -13.77
N GLY A 365 20.36 4.90 -12.47
CA GLY A 365 21.16 3.91 -11.74
C GLY A 365 20.88 4.00 -10.22
N CYS A 366 20.94 2.88 -9.50
CA CYS A 366 20.69 2.85 -8.04
C CYS A 366 21.32 1.60 -7.41
N ASN A 367 20.61 0.85 -6.56
CA ASN A 367 21.12 -0.39 -5.97
C ASN A 367 19.93 -1.39 -5.85
N PRO A 368 20.02 -2.62 -6.40
CA PRO A 368 18.95 -3.61 -6.30
C PRO A 368 18.62 -4.03 -4.86
N ASP A 369 19.58 -3.96 -3.93
CA ASP A 369 19.30 -4.21 -2.51
C ASP A 369 18.42 -3.11 -1.91
N LEU A 370 18.53 -1.86 -2.38
CA LEU A 370 17.60 -0.80 -2.01
C LEU A 370 16.22 -1.06 -2.60
N ALA A 371 16.11 -1.54 -3.84
CA ALA A 371 14.82 -1.94 -4.41
C ALA A 371 14.14 -3.04 -3.59
N ARG A 372 14.88 -4.09 -3.24
CA ARG A 372 14.44 -5.14 -2.33
C ARG A 372 14.00 -4.55 -0.99
N ALA A 373 14.82 -3.70 -0.36
CA ALA A 373 14.52 -3.12 0.94
C ALA A 373 13.25 -2.24 0.89
N ARG A 374 13.11 -1.38 -0.12
CA ARG A 374 11.96 -0.48 -0.27
C ARG A 374 10.67 -1.25 -0.50
N ALA A 375 10.69 -2.32 -1.29
CA ALA A 375 9.55 -3.20 -1.47
C ALA A 375 9.21 -3.94 -0.16
N ALA A 376 10.21 -4.56 0.47
CA ALA A 376 10.07 -5.36 1.68
C ALA A 376 9.57 -4.55 2.89
N GLU A 377 10.19 -3.41 3.20
CA GLU A 377 9.86 -2.64 4.40
C GLU A 377 8.51 -1.91 4.29
N ASN A 378 8.02 -1.70 3.06
CA ASN A 378 6.77 -1.01 2.79
C ASN A 378 5.63 -1.94 2.39
N HIS A 379 5.92 -3.21 2.09
CA HIS A 379 4.94 -4.18 1.61
C HIS A 379 4.17 -3.61 0.43
N VAL A 380 4.92 -3.21 -0.59
CA VAL A 380 4.42 -2.71 -1.88
C VAL A 380 5.02 -3.52 -3.00
N TYR A 381 4.29 -3.66 -4.10
CA TYR A 381 4.94 -4.01 -5.35
C TYR A 381 5.78 -2.83 -5.82
N LEU A 382 7.00 -3.09 -6.30
CA LEU A 382 7.87 -2.04 -6.83
C LEU A 382 8.19 -2.38 -8.28
N VAL A 383 8.12 -1.40 -9.18
CA VAL A 383 8.44 -1.59 -10.60
C VAL A 383 9.56 -0.64 -10.98
N SER A 384 10.77 -1.17 -11.12
CA SER A 384 11.93 -0.40 -11.52
C SER A 384 12.21 -0.54 -13.02
N SER A 385 12.53 0.56 -13.70
CA SER A 385 12.97 0.57 -15.10
C SER A 385 14.23 1.43 -15.24
N THR A 386 15.28 0.86 -15.85
CA THR A 386 16.64 1.44 -15.81
C THR A 386 17.40 1.31 -17.14
N TYR A 387 18.45 2.12 -17.27
CA TYR A 387 19.45 2.04 -18.33
C TYR A 387 20.65 1.15 -17.98
N GLU A 388 20.63 0.43 -16.86
CA GLU A 388 21.75 -0.42 -16.45
C GLU A 388 21.63 -1.85 -16.94
N ASP A 389 22.71 -2.37 -17.54
CA ASP A 389 22.81 -3.79 -17.89
C ASP A 389 22.70 -4.65 -16.64
N VAL A 390 21.99 -5.78 -16.73
CA VAL A 390 21.80 -6.72 -15.62
C VAL A 390 23.14 -7.18 -15.01
N THR A 391 24.21 -7.28 -15.81
CA THR A 391 25.52 -7.76 -15.38
C THR A 391 26.27 -6.76 -14.48
N HIS A 392 25.96 -5.46 -14.55
CA HIS A 392 26.55 -4.47 -13.65
C HIS A 392 26.00 -4.56 -12.23
N ASN A 393 24.81 -5.18 -12.05
CA ASN A 393 24.12 -5.29 -10.78
C ASN A 393 23.99 -3.94 -10.03
N TRP A 394 23.91 -2.83 -10.78
CA TRP A 394 23.72 -1.50 -10.23
C TRP A 394 22.23 -1.19 -10.07
N MET A 395 21.40 -1.46 -11.06
CA MET A 395 19.95 -1.51 -10.88
C MET A 395 19.33 -2.48 -11.88
N LEU A 396 18.15 -3.01 -11.59
CA LEU A 396 17.47 -3.98 -12.44
C LEU A 396 16.18 -3.41 -13.01
N SER A 397 15.89 -3.71 -14.27
CA SER A 397 14.55 -3.51 -14.83
C SER A 397 13.67 -4.68 -14.43
N ALA A 398 12.96 -4.53 -13.30
CA ALA A 398 12.29 -5.64 -12.63
C ALA A 398 10.97 -5.22 -11.96
N VAL A 399 10.12 -6.22 -11.70
CA VAL A 399 9.00 -6.14 -10.77
C VAL A 399 9.38 -6.90 -9.50
N TRP A 400 9.23 -6.24 -8.36
CA TRP A 400 9.54 -6.75 -7.03
C TRP A 400 8.24 -6.96 -6.25
N ASP A 401 8.12 -8.09 -5.55
CA ASP A 401 6.97 -8.38 -4.68
C ASP A 401 7.07 -7.70 -3.31
N HIS A 402 6.02 -7.84 -2.49
CA HIS A 402 5.95 -7.29 -1.12
C HIS A 402 7.06 -7.76 -0.18
N SER A 403 7.72 -8.88 -0.50
CA SER A 403 8.85 -9.36 0.27
C SER A 403 10.17 -8.81 -0.27
N GLY A 404 10.21 -8.27 -1.49
CA GLY A 404 11.42 -7.77 -2.14
C GLY A 404 12.13 -8.82 -3.00
N ASP A 405 11.45 -9.90 -3.38
CA ASP A 405 11.94 -10.80 -4.42
C ASP A 405 11.55 -10.27 -5.81
N THR A 406 12.42 -10.44 -6.79
CA THR A 406 12.10 -10.15 -8.18
C THR A 406 11.19 -11.25 -8.73
N ILE A 407 10.00 -10.87 -9.19
CA ILE A 407 8.99 -11.77 -9.78
C ILE A 407 8.88 -11.63 -11.29
N ALA A 408 9.46 -10.57 -11.87
CA ALA A 408 9.75 -10.45 -13.29
C ALA A 408 11.02 -9.62 -13.48
N LEU A 409 11.89 -10.01 -14.41
CA LEU A 409 13.18 -9.37 -14.67
C LEU A 409 13.47 -9.38 -16.17
N ALA A 410 13.68 -8.20 -16.77
CA ALA A 410 14.12 -8.06 -18.14
C ALA A 410 15.66 -8.08 -18.19
N LYS A 411 16.23 -9.07 -18.89
CA LYS A 411 17.69 -9.30 -18.96
C LYS A 411 18.31 -8.89 -20.30
N GLU A 412 17.51 -8.87 -21.36
CA GLU A 412 17.97 -8.58 -22.72
C GLU A 412 17.55 -7.16 -23.11
N TRP A 413 18.44 -6.40 -23.76
CA TRP A 413 18.13 -5.05 -24.21
C TRP A 413 16.98 -5.03 -25.21
N GLY A 414 16.06 -4.07 -25.05
CA GLY A 414 14.88 -3.94 -25.90
C GLY A 414 13.77 -4.93 -25.55
N THR A 415 13.75 -5.44 -24.32
CA THR A 415 12.70 -6.35 -23.86
C THR A 415 11.80 -5.72 -22.78
N VAL A 416 10.63 -6.34 -22.61
CA VAL A 416 9.64 -6.02 -21.59
C VAL A 416 9.51 -7.23 -20.68
N ALA A 417 9.52 -7.02 -19.37
CA ALA A 417 9.17 -8.04 -18.39
C ALA A 417 7.85 -7.67 -17.71
N VAL A 418 6.95 -8.64 -17.55
CA VAL A 418 5.61 -8.46 -17.00
C VAL A 418 5.36 -9.47 -15.88
N ALA A 419 4.79 -9.01 -14.76
CA ALA A 419 4.29 -9.86 -13.69
C ALA A 419 2.79 -9.62 -13.48
N GLU A 420 2.01 -10.69 -13.39
CA GLU A 420 0.62 -10.64 -12.92
C GLU A 420 0.61 -10.80 -11.39
N VAL A 421 -0.04 -9.88 -10.68
CA VAL A 421 -0.10 -9.87 -9.22
C VAL A 421 -1.52 -9.57 -8.74
N ASN A 422 -1.83 -9.96 -7.50
CA ASN A 422 -3.12 -9.67 -6.87
C ASN A 422 -2.93 -8.65 -5.74
N LEU A 423 -3.44 -7.43 -5.93
CA LEU A 423 -3.32 -6.38 -4.90
C LEU A 423 -4.19 -6.66 -3.67
N SER A 424 -5.12 -7.62 -3.75
CA SER A 424 -5.90 -8.05 -2.58
C SER A 424 -5.13 -9.04 -1.69
N ASP A 425 -3.96 -9.54 -2.12
CA ASP A 425 -3.14 -10.44 -1.31
C ASP A 425 -2.52 -9.70 -0.13
N THR A 426 -2.61 -10.32 1.04
CA THR A 426 -1.95 -9.82 2.26
C THR A 426 -0.64 -10.56 2.47
N THR A 427 0.48 -9.86 2.38
CA THR A 427 1.78 -10.47 2.68
C THR A 427 2.01 -10.54 4.18
N ARG A 428 2.01 -11.77 4.72
CA ARG A 428 2.24 -12.03 6.14
C ARG A 428 3.66 -12.51 6.38
N TRP A 429 4.35 -11.87 7.30
CA TRP A 429 5.68 -12.31 7.74
C TRP A 429 5.55 -13.19 8.98
N ARG A 430 6.39 -14.23 9.09
CA ARG A 430 6.47 -15.01 10.33
C ARG A 430 6.79 -14.06 11.49
N SER A 431 6.04 -14.17 12.59
CA SER A 431 6.08 -13.28 13.78
C SER A 431 5.50 -11.87 13.62
N LEU A 432 5.60 -11.23 12.45
CA LEU A 432 5.11 -9.87 12.24
C LEU A 432 3.70 -9.78 11.65
N GLY A 433 3.21 -10.81 10.96
CA GLY A 433 1.87 -10.84 10.35
C GLY A 433 1.78 -9.89 9.17
N ASP A 434 0.61 -9.29 8.94
CA ASP A 434 0.45 -8.17 8.02
C ASP A 434 1.16 -6.93 8.60
N PHE A 435 2.41 -6.71 8.20
CA PHE A 435 3.18 -5.57 8.69
C PHE A 435 2.73 -4.25 8.07
N ARG A 436 2.12 -4.27 6.87
CA ARG A 436 1.59 -3.06 6.23
C ARG A 436 0.55 -2.40 7.12
N SER A 437 -0.35 -3.20 7.70
CA SER A 437 -1.37 -2.70 8.62
C SER A 437 -0.80 -2.20 9.96
N LYS A 438 0.46 -2.54 10.27
CA LYS A 438 1.18 -2.12 11.49
C LYS A 438 1.95 -0.83 11.33
N LEU A 439 2.20 -0.38 10.10
CA LEU A 439 3.01 0.81 9.83
C LEU A 439 2.51 2.07 10.54
N ALA A 440 1.21 2.32 10.52
CA ALA A 440 0.63 3.47 11.21
C ALA A 440 0.60 3.31 12.74
N PRO A 441 0.03 2.23 13.32
CA PRO A 441 -0.06 2.08 14.77
C PRO A 441 1.29 1.85 15.48
N HIS A 442 2.34 1.45 14.76
CA HIS A 442 3.69 1.22 15.31
C HIS A 442 4.69 2.29 14.88
N ALA A 443 4.26 3.30 14.10
CA ALA A 443 5.14 4.39 13.72
C ALA A 443 5.65 5.15 14.96
N PRO A 444 6.93 5.55 15.00
CA PRO A 444 7.48 6.33 16.09
C PRO A 444 6.65 7.59 16.38
N MET A 445 6.26 7.79 17.63
CA MET A 445 5.62 9.03 18.10
C MET A 445 6.72 10.04 18.40
N THR A 446 7.16 10.76 17.37
CA THR A 446 8.29 11.70 17.50
C THR A 446 7.82 13.15 17.47
N THR A 447 8.59 13.96 18.20
CA THR A 447 8.51 15.41 18.28
C THR A 447 8.86 16.15 16.98
N ALA A 448 9.38 15.40 15.98
CA ALA A 448 9.67 15.88 14.64
C ALA A 448 8.49 15.70 13.67
N SER A 449 7.40 15.06 14.12
CA SER A 449 6.17 14.95 13.33
C SER A 449 5.44 16.31 13.32
N PRO A 450 4.86 16.74 12.18
CA PRO A 450 4.18 18.04 12.10
C PRO A 450 3.06 18.15 13.14
N GLY A 451 3.19 19.08 14.10
CA GLY A 451 2.20 19.30 15.16
C GLY A 451 2.81 19.37 16.58
N PHE A 452 4.02 18.87 16.78
CA PHE A 452 4.65 18.92 18.09
C PHE A 452 5.36 20.26 18.34
N THR A 453 5.00 20.93 19.43
CA THR A 453 5.77 22.07 19.96
C THR A 453 6.65 21.53 21.07
N ALA A 454 7.96 21.52 20.88
CA ALA A 454 8.87 21.03 21.92
C ALA A 454 8.67 21.81 23.23
N PRO A 455 8.57 21.14 24.39
CA PRO A 455 8.69 21.83 25.66
C PRO A 455 10.06 22.52 25.66
N LYS A 456 10.06 23.85 25.83
CA LYS A 456 11.29 24.62 25.99
C LYS A 456 12.02 24.06 27.21
N LEU A 457 13.06 23.27 26.98
CA LEU A 457 14.00 22.93 28.04
C LEU A 457 14.61 24.25 28.53
N PRO A 458 14.60 24.53 29.84
CA PRO A 458 15.35 25.66 30.36
C PRO A 458 16.82 25.41 30.05
N LEU A 459 17.41 26.30 29.26
CA LEU A 459 18.86 26.35 29.06
C LEU A 459 19.49 26.44 30.46
N ARG A 460 20.33 25.46 30.79
CA ARG A 460 21.23 25.52 31.95
C ARG A 460 22.48 26.28 31.59
#